data_AF-A0A2N5YIQ5-F1
#
_entry.id   AF-A0A2N5YIQ5-F1
#
_cell.length_a   1.000
_cell.length_b   1.000
_cell.length_c   1.000
_cell.angle_alpha   90.00
_cell.angle_beta   90.00
_cell.angle_gamma   90.00
#
_symmetry.space_group_name_H-M   'P 1'
#
loop_
_entity.id
_entity.type
_entity.pdbx_description
1 polymer ?
#
loop_
_entity_poly.entity_id
_entity_poly.type
_entity_poly.pdbx_seq_one_letter_code
_entity_poly.pdbx_strand_id
1 'polypeptide(L)'
;MKINSLGQKQWEKVFGSSGPDIPQGMKLLSNNNILIYGSVRNGFDEVEQYYGGLDIWLLEVDNLGNQVWQNTIGWENDEIVTDVVEYSPEDFLILASSSDTLHMQNNGETDQCLFYADSSSFNLISNYGGESFDGTNEAPFSSMYYNENQNSIIVFSQSNSTTGPLANNYGDFDYWIYKINNIITDNTKPFISDHNNIKVYPNPASDYIIIDVDKKIANGDYQIIDLWGRSICS
;
A
#
# COMPACT_ATOMS: atom_id res chain seq x y z
N MET A 1 -15.34 -3.96 16.99
CA MET A 1 -16.62 -4.26 17.69
C MET A 1 -17.78 -3.68 16.89
N LYS A 2 -18.90 -4.38 16.79
CA LYS A 2 -20.16 -3.85 16.22
C LYS A 2 -21.21 -3.71 17.30
N ILE A 3 -21.84 -2.54 17.36
CA ILE A 3 -22.94 -2.23 18.27
C ILE A 3 -24.15 -1.74 17.45
N ASN A 4 -25.36 -1.98 17.95
CA ASN A 4 -26.56 -1.39 17.34
C ASN A 4 -26.78 0.05 17.84
N SER A 5 -27.80 0.73 17.30
CA SER A 5 -28.15 2.11 17.67
C SER A 5 -28.58 2.29 19.14
N LEU A 6 -28.82 1.19 19.87
CA LEU A 6 -29.12 1.18 21.30
C LEU A 6 -27.86 0.90 22.15
N GLY A 7 -26.68 0.80 21.53
CA GLY A 7 -25.42 0.48 22.21
C GLY A 7 -25.26 -0.99 22.57
N GLN A 8 -26.11 -1.90 22.08
CA GLN A 8 -26.00 -3.33 22.37
C GLN A 8 -24.96 -3.97 21.44
N LYS A 9 -24.02 -4.72 22.03
CA LYS A 9 -22.99 -5.47 21.30
C LYS A 9 -23.63 -6.54 20.40
N GLN A 10 -23.34 -6.46 19.11
CA GLN A 10 -23.70 -7.49 18.13
C GLN A 10 -22.58 -8.52 18.01
N TRP A 11 -21.33 -8.06 17.87
CA TRP A 11 -20.14 -8.92 17.89
C TRP A 11 -18.89 -8.14 18.30
N GLU A 12 -17.87 -8.89 18.70
CA GLU A 12 -16.54 -8.39 19.06
C GLU A 12 -15.49 -9.41 18.61
N LYS A 13 -14.41 -8.88 18.07
CA LYS A 13 -13.27 -9.60 17.48
C LYS A 13 -12.02 -8.79 17.79
N VAL A 14 -10.90 -9.49 17.94
CA VAL A 14 -9.59 -8.90 18.19
C VAL A 14 -8.69 -9.38 17.06
N PHE A 15 -7.96 -8.43 16.49
CA PHE A 15 -7.05 -8.62 15.37
C PHE A 15 -5.81 -7.79 15.69
N GLY A 16 -4.63 -8.33 15.40
CA GLY A 16 -3.37 -7.68 15.72
C GLY A 16 -2.18 -8.61 15.53
N SER A 17 -1.01 -8.10 15.87
CA SER A 17 0.25 -8.82 15.79
C SER A 17 0.81 -9.12 17.18
N SER A 18 1.91 -9.87 17.21
CA SER A 18 2.68 -10.12 18.43
C SER A 18 3.43 -8.88 18.95
N GLY A 19 3.57 -7.82 18.14
CA GLY A 19 4.25 -6.57 18.48
C GLY A 19 3.32 -5.35 18.49
N PRO A 20 3.88 -4.14 18.39
CA PRO A 20 3.08 -2.92 18.32
C PRO A 20 2.16 -2.88 17.10
N ASP A 21 0.87 -2.64 17.35
CA ASP A 21 -0.14 -2.41 16.33
C ASP A 21 -0.58 -0.93 16.36
N ILE A 22 -0.53 -0.28 15.19
CA ILE A 22 -0.94 1.11 14.99
C ILE A 22 -2.19 1.11 14.12
N PRO A 23 -3.39 1.03 14.71
CA PRO A 23 -4.63 1.07 13.94
C PRO A 23 -4.85 2.46 13.37
N GLN A 24 -5.14 2.54 12.07
CA GLN A 24 -5.32 3.82 11.40
C GLN A 24 -6.79 4.12 11.08
N GLY A 25 -7.50 3.13 10.56
CA GLY A 25 -8.89 3.36 10.20
C GLY A 25 -9.59 2.15 9.64
N MET A 26 -10.80 2.41 9.17
CA MET A 26 -11.65 1.42 8.51
C MET A 26 -12.52 2.06 7.43
N LYS A 27 -12.86 1.30 6.39
CA LYS A 27 -13.82 1.68 5.34
C LYS A 27 -14.85 0.56 5.16
N LEU A 28 -16.08 0.96 4.80
CA LEU A 28 -17.06 0.02 4.27
C LEU A 28 -16.81 -0.12 2.77
N LEU A 29 -16.65 -1.36 2.31
CA LEU A 29 -16.41 -1.69 0.91
C LEU A 29 -17.73 -1.84 0.14
N SER A 30 -17.64 -1.77 -1.19
CA SER A 30 -18.76 -1.93 -2.12
C SER A 30 -19.48 -3.27 -1.99
N ASN A 31 -18.79 -4.31 -1.51
CA ASN A 31 -19.33 -5.64 -1.22
C ASN A 31 -19.98 -5.76 0.19
N ASN A 32 -20.08 -4.67 0.94
CA ASN A 32 -20.53 -4.58 2.35
C ASN A 32 -19.60 -5.23 3.40
N ASN A 33 -18.41 -5.67 3.02
CA ASN A 33 -17.37 -6.03 3.96
C ASN A 33 -16.71 -4.76 4.51
N ILE A 34 -15.92 -4.95 5.57
CA ILE A 34 -15.22 -3.88 6.26
C ILE A 34 -13.73 -4.08 6.01
N LEU A 35 -13.09 -3.09 5.40
CA LEU A 35 -11.64 -3.00 5.37
C LEU A 35 -11.17 -2.30 6.64
N ILE A 36 -10.22 -2.92 7.33
CA ILE A 36 -9.48 -2.37 8.46
C ILE A 36 -8.04 -2.19 7.98
N TYR A 37 -7.42 -1.07 8.32
CA TYR A 37 -6.04 -0.81 7.95
C TYR A 37 -5.29 -0.13 9.09
N GLY A 38 -4.02 -0.48 9.19
CA GLY A 38 -3.07 0.04 10.18
C GLY A 38 -1.66 -0.40 9.81
N SER A 39 -0.71 -0.11 10.67
CA SER A 39 0.65 -0.65 10.54
C SER A 39 0.97 -1.55 11.73
N VAL A 40 1.70 -2.63 11.47
CA VAL A 40 2.01 -3.67 12.46
C VAL A 40 3.51 -3.93 12.49
N ARG A 41 4.03 -4.33 13.65
CA ARG A 41 5.42 -4.75 13.80
C ARG A 41 5.48 -6.15 14.40
N ASN A 42 6.35 -7.00 13.83
CA ASN A 42 6.51 -8.42 14.16
C ASN A 42 5.27 -9.26 13.86
N GLY A 43 5.17 -9.75 12.62
CA GLY A 43 4.11 -10.64 12.15
C GLY A 43 4.21 -12.05 12.76
N PHE A 44 3.55 -12.25 13.89
CA PHE A 44 3.15 -13.55 14.40
C PHE A 44 1.76 -13.42 15.02
N ASP A 45 1.00 -14.52 15.06
CA ASP A 45 -0.44 -14.63 15.34
C ASP A 45 -1.35 -14.46 14.11
N GLU A 46 -2.13 -13.38 13.99
CA GLU A 46 -3.12 -13.22 12.91
C GLU A 46 -2.51 -12.65 11.61
N VAL A 47 -1.36 -11.96 11.70
CA VAL A 47 -0.66 -11.36 10.55
C VAL A 47 0.18 -12.43 9.86
N GLU A 48 -0.14 -12.74 8.60
CA GLU A 48 0.48 -13.84 7.85
C GLU A 48 1.92 -13.57 7.38
N GLN A 49 2.29 -12.30 7.13
CA GLN A 49 3.59 -11.92 6.57
C GLN A 49 4.12 -10.66 7.25
N TYR A 50 5.45 -10.52 7.29
CA TYR A 50 6.16 -9.37 7.87
C TYR A 50 7.54 -9.27 7.24
N TYR A 51 7.96 -8.06 6.90
CA TYR A 51 9.14 -7.77 6.07
C TYR A 51 10.21 -6.96 6.80
N GLY A 52 9.87 -6.30 7.91
CA GLY A 52 10.78 -5.44 8.66
C GLY A 52 10.01 -4.34 9.38
N GLY A 53 10.74 -3.33 9.88
CA GLY A 53 10.19 -2.16 10.60
C GLY A 53 8.72 -2.22 11.07
N LEU A 54 7.89 -1.40 10.47
CA LEU A 54 6.43 -1.36 10.59
C LEU A 54 5.92 -1.63 9.19
N ASP A 55 5.07 -2.64 9.00
CA ASP A 55 4.48 -2.90 7.70
C ASP A 55 3.01 -2.45 7.70
N ILE A 56 2.51 -2.00 6.56
CA ILE A 56 1.07 -1.74 6.36
C ILE A 56 0.35 -3.07 6.37
N TRP A 57 -0.70 -3.17 7.19
CA TRP A 57 -1.59 -4.32 7.21
C TRP A 57 -3.00 -3.92 6.79
N LEU A 58 -3.51 -4.62 5.78
CA LEU A 58 -4.89 -4.54 5.32
C LEU A 58 -5.61 -5.81 5.72
N LEU A 59 -6.76 -5.66 6.35
CA LEU A 59 -7.61 -6.76 6.80
C LEU A 59 -9.05 -6.52 6.35
N GLU A 60 -9.58 -7.42 5.53
CA GLU A 60 -11.00 -7.43 5.17
C GLU A 60 -11.77 -8.42 6.05
N VAL A 61 -12.85 -7.96 6.66
CA VAL A 61 -13.78 -8.79 7.44
C VAL A 61 -15.20 -8.69 6.93
N ASP A 62 -15.94 -9.79 7.03
CA ASP A 62 -17.36 -9.82 6.71
C ASP A 62 -18.20 -9.03 7.73
N ASN A 63 -19.51 -8.91 7.47
CA ASN A 63 -20.43 -8.17 8.36
C ASN A 63 -20.63 -8.79 9.76
N LEU A 64 -20.13 -10.01 9.99
CA LEU A 64 -20.09 -10.76 11.25
C LEU A 64 -18.70 -10.66 11.93
N GLY A 65 -17.73 -10.02 11.29
CA GLY A 65 -16.36 -9.87 11.77
C GLY A 65 -15.51 -11.12 11.55
N ASN A 66 -15.83 -11.99 10.60
CA ASN A 66 -14.92 -13.07 10.21
C ASN A 66 -13.96 -12.56 9.14
N GLN A 67 -12.69 -12.92 9.24
CA GLN A 67 -11.69 -12.58 8.24
C GLN A 67 -12.04 -13.21 6.89
N VAL A 68 -11.95 -12.38 5.85
CA VAL A 68 -12.15 -12.76 4.44
C VAL A 68 -10.82 -12.77 3.71
N TRP A 69 -9.99 -11.76 3.94
CA TRP A 69 -8.71 -11.56 3.26
C TRP A 69 -7.80 -10.69 4.13
N GLN A 70 -6.48 -10.86 3.98
CA GLN A 70 -5.49 -9.95 4.54
C GLN A 70 -4.31 -9.80 3.57
N ASN A 71 -3.63 -8.66 3.65
CA ASN A 71 -2.38 -8.42 2.93
C ASN A 71 -1.47 -7.50 3.75
N THR A 72 -0.16 -7.73 3.64
CA THR A 72 0.87 -6.93 4.30
C THR A 72 1.76 -6.30 3.25
N ILE A 73 2.04 -5.01 3.38
CA ILE A 73 2.84 -4.23 2.45
C ILE A 73 3.96 -3.55 3.23
N GLY A 74 5.20 -3.90 2.94
CA GLY A 74 6.36 -3.24 3.52
C GLY A 74 7.68 -3.91 3.16
N TRP A 75 8.75 -3.39 3.76
CA TRP A 75 10.16 -3.72 3.51
C TRP A 75 10.95 -3.72 4.82
N GLU A 76 12.27 -3.45 4.76
CA GLU A 76 13.13 -3.53 5.94
C GLU A 76 12.84 -2.40 6.96
N ASN A 77 12.37 -1.25 6.48
CA ASN A 77 12.14 -0.04 7.26
C ASN A 77 10.65 0.17 7.60
N ASP A 78 10.29 1.34 8.13
CA ASP A 78 8.92 1.62 8.58
C ASP A 78 8.06 2.15 7.42
N GLU A 79 6.92 1.48 7.15
CA GLU A 79 5.79 1.88 6.31
C GLU A 79 4.54 2.12 7.18
N ILE A 80 4.14 3.39 7.26
CA ILE A 80 3.01 3.85 8.10
C ILE A 80 1.84 4.24 7.21
N VAL A 81 0.77 3.43 7.21
CA VAL A 81 -0.46 3.76 6.47
C VAL A 81 -1.20 4.93 7.14
N THR A 82 -1.78 5.79 6.32
CA THR A 82 -2.49 7.00 6.76
C THR A 82 -3.95 7.01 6.31
N ASP A 83 -4.24 6.54 5.09
CA ASP A 83 -5.60 6.39 4.58
C ASP A 83 -5.62 5.34 3.45
N VAL A 84 -6.79 4.74 3.22
CA VAL A 84 -7.01 3.74 2.17
C VAL A 84 -8.38 3.98 1.55
N VAL A 85 -8.50 3.91 0.23
CA VAL A 85 -9.77 4.05 -0.49
C VAL A 85 -9.94 2.91 -1.48
N GLU A 86 -11.17 2.40 -1.60
CA GLU A 86 -11.53 1.45 -2.65
C GLU A 86 -11.54 2.19 -4.00
N TYR A 87 -10.66 1.77 -4.91
CA TYR A 87 -10.54 2.33 -6.25
C TYR A 87 -11.54 1.66 -7.22
N SER A 88 -11.62 0.34 -7.12
CA SER A 88 -12.63 -0.54 -7.73
C SER A 88 -12.84 -1.74 -6.81
N PRO A 89 -13.87 -2.59 -7.03
CA PRO A 89 -14.05 -3.79 -6.23
C PRO A 89 -12.76 -4.61 -6.17
N GLU A 90 -12.28 -4.88 -4.95
CA GLU A 90 -11.03 -5.61 -4.64
C GLU A 90 -9.72 -4.87 -4.95
N ASP A 91 -9.79 -3.61 -5.39
CA ASP A 91 -8.64 -2.76 -5.70
C ASP A 91 -8.59 -1.53 -4.77
N PHE A 92 -7.42 -1.21 -4.25
CA PHE A 92 -7.23 -0.15 -3.26
C PHE A 92 -6.16 0.84 -3.69
N LEU A 93 -6.42 2.12 -3.43
CA LEU A 93 -5.36 3.12 -3.31
C LEU A 93 -5.01 3.26 -1.84
N ILE A 94 -3.72 3.31 -1.53
CA ILE A 94 -3.19 3.34 -0.17
C ILE A 94 -2.23 4.53 -0.06
N LEU A 95 -2.51 5.41 0.89
CA LEU A 95 -1.65 6.54 1.21
C LEU A 95 -0.86 6.20 2.47
N ALA A 96 0.47 6.26 2.39
CA ALA A 96 1.36 5.91 3.49
C ALA A 96 2.61 6.78 3.51
N SER A 97 3.30 6.83 4.65
CA SER A 97 4.65 7.38 4.78
C SER A 97 5.62 6.22 4.84
N SER A 98 6.80 6.34 4.24
CA SER A 98 7.86 5.34 4.43
C SER A 98 9.26 5.93 4.50
N SER A 99 10.09 5.26 5.30
CA SER A 99 11.52 5.51 5.43
C SER A 99 12.41 4.62 4.54
N ASP A 100 11.85 3.69 3.76
CA ASP A 100 12.65 2.78 2.93
C ASP A 100 13.33 3.50 1.76
N THR A 101 14.65 3.36 1.67
CA THR A 101 15.46 3.99 0.61
C THR A 101 15.81 3.07 -0.55
N LEU A 102 15.58 1.76 -0.42
CA LEU A 102 16.03 0.77 -1.40
C LEU A 102 14.95 0.55 -2.48
N HIS A 103 13.70 0.46 -2.06
CA HIS A 103 12.55 0.16 -2.91
C HIS A 103 11.81 1.42 -3.33
N MET A 104 12.03 2.51 -2.59
CA MET A 104 11.45 3.82 -2.86
C MET A 104 12.56 4.83 -2.98
N GLN A 105 12.44 5.75 -3.94
CA GLN A 105 13.37 6.85 -4.12
C GLN A 105 13.14 7.90 -3.02
N ASN A 106 13.29 7.50 -1.76
CA ASN A 106 13.13 8.34 -0.58
C ASN A 106 14.21 9.44 -0.59
N ASN A 107 13.81 10.71 -0.51
CA ASN A 107 14.71 11.85 -0.59
C ASN A 107 15.05 12.47 0.78
N GLY A 108 14.56 11.87 1.87
CA GLY A 108 14.73 12.39 3.23
C GLY A 108 14.65 11.29 4.29
N GLU A 109 14.01 11.62 5.41
CA GLU A 109 13.78 10.68 6.51
C GLU A 109 12.58 9.79 6.18
N THR A 110 11.48 10.39 5.72
CA THR A 110 10.33 9.68 5.19
C THR A 110 9.73 10.45 4.03
N ASP A 111 9.24 9.75 3.02
CA ASP A 111 8.44 10.37 1.96
C ASP A 111 6.98 9.87 1.96
N GLN A 112 6.08 10.69 1.42
CA GLN A 112 4.67 10.34 1.23
C GLN A 112 4.50 9.46 -0.02
N CYS A 113 4.14 8.20 0.20
CA CYS A 113 3.94 7.21 -0.84
C CYS A 113 2.45 7.00 -1.15
N LEU A 114 2.16 6.78 -2.43
CA LEU A 114 0.87 6.32 -2.92
C LEU A 114 1.06 4.94 -3.56
N PHE A 115 0.37 3.93 -3.02
CA PHE A 115 0.35 2.59 -3.57
C PHE A 115 -1.00 2.27 -4.21
N TYR A 116 -0.96 1.40 -5.21
CA TYR A 116 -2.09 0.61 -5.62
C TYR A 116 -1.92 -0.81 -5.10
N ALA A 117 -2.98 -1.43 -4.60
CA ALA A 117 -3.01 -2.84 -4.27
C ALA A 117 -4.24 -3.51 -4.87
N ASP A 118 -4.07 -4.74 -5.34
CA ASP A 118 -5.17 -5.67 -5.67
C ASP A 118 -5.13 -6.88 -4.72
N SER A 119 -5.97 -7.87 -4.99
CA SER A 119 -6.06 -9.10 -4.19
C SER A 119 -4.78 -9.94 -4.13
N SER A 120 -3.81 -9.68 -5.02
CA SER A 120 -2.62 -10.50 -5.22
C SER A 120 -1.29 -9.73 -5.07
N SER A 121 -1.29 -8.42 -5.29
CA SER A 121 -0.07 -7.63 -5.44
C SER A 121 -0.27 -6.17 -5.10
N PHE A 122 0.83 -5.43 -4.96
CA PHE A 122 0.82 -3.98 -4.82
C PHE A 122 1.94 -3.35 -5.62
N ASN A 123 1.77 -2.08 -6.00
CA ASN A 123 2.77 -1.29 -6.71
C ASN A 123 2.80 0.15 -6.19
N LEU A 124 3.99 0.71 -6.10
CA LEU A 124 4.18 2.14 -5.86
C LEU A 124 3.75 2.93 -7.10
N ILE A 125 2.78 3.82 -6.96
CA ILE A 125 2.37 4.76 -8.01
C ILE A 125 3.30 5.97 -8.02
N SER A 126 3.53 6.53 -6.84
CA SER A 126 4.34 7.73 -6.70
C SER A 126 4.84 7.92 -5.28
N ASN A 127 5.95 8.65 -5.18
CA ASN A 127 6.56 9.06 -3.94
C ASN A 127 6.76 10.58 -3.95
N TYR A 128 6.38 11.28 -2.89
CA TYR A 128 6.48 12.73 -2.75
C TYR A 128 7.13 13.11 -1.42
N GLY A 129 8.31 13.71 -1.50
CA GLY A 129 8.95 14.31 -0.36
C GLY A 129 10.22 15.06 -0.71
N GLY A 130 10.82 15.67 0.29
CA GLY A 130 12.04 16.44 0.25
C GLY A 130 13.07 15.87 1.20
N GLU A 131 13.88 16.73 1.81
CA GLU A 131 15.04 16.35 2.59
C GLU A 131 14.74 15.89 4.03
N SER A 132 13.48 15.93 4.45
CA SER A 132 13.08 15.67 5.85
C SER A 132 11.89 14.70 5.93
N PHE A 133 10.92 14.96 6.81
CA PHE A 133 9.74 14.11 7.01
C PHE A 133 8.57 14.64 6.19
N ASP A 134 8.16 13.86 5.20
CA ASP A 134 6.97 14.09 4.39
C ASP A 134 5.94 13.00 4.68
N GLY A 135 4.73 13.40 5.07
CA GLY A 135 3.70 12.51 5.60
C GLY A 135 3.71 12.44 7.12
N THR A 136 4.47 11.51 7.73
CA THR A 136 4.35 11.24 9.17
C THR A 136 5.71 11.06 9.87
N ASN A 137 5.85 11.64 11.06
CA ASN A 137 6.97 11.41 11.99
C ASN A 137 6.47 10.86 13.34
N GLU A 138 5.31 11.32 13.84
CA GLU A 138 4.75 10.84 15.11
C GLU A 138 3.24 10.54 15.11
N ALA A 139 2.46 11.17 14.22
CA ALA A 139 1.03 10.91 14.11
C ALA A 139 0.57 11.00 12.64
N PRO A 140 -0.33 10.10 12.21
CA PRO A 140 -0.71 9.98 10.80
C PRO A 140 -1.77 11.02 10.41
N PHE A 141 -1.30 12.19 9.99
CA PHE A 141 -2.13 13.32 9.58
C PHE A 141 -2.29 13.47 8.06
N SER A 142 -2.15 12.38 7.31
CA SER A 142 -2.43 12.36 5.88
C SER A 142 -3.78 11.71 5.58
N SER A 143 -4.51 12.26 4.63
CA SER A 143 -5.78 11.70 4.15
C SER A 143 -5.93 11.95 2.66
N MET A 144 -6.74 11.12 2.00
CA MET A 144 -7.04 11.30 0.60
C MET A 144 -8.53 11.26 0.31
N TYR A 145 -8.90 11.99 -0.75
CA TYR A 145 -10.20 11.89 -1.38
C TYR A 145 -10.03 11.44 -2.83
N TYR A 146 -10.60 10.29 -3.17
CA TYR A 146 -10.62 9.78 -4.54
C TYR A 146 -11.87 10.26 -5.29
N ASN A 147 -11.65 10.84 -6.47
CA ASN A 147 -12.68 11.28 -7.40
C ASN A 147 -12.70 10.35 -8.61
N GLU A 148 -13.56 9.35 -8.57
CA GLU A 148 -13.78 8.35 -9.63
C GLU A 148 -14.04 8.99 -10.99
N ASN A 149 -14.90 10.02 -11.05
CA ASN A 149 -15.29 10.65 -12.31
C ASN A 149 -14.14 11.35 -13.04
N GLN A 150 -13.08 11.71 -12.33
CA GLN A 150 -11.91 12.43 -12.87
C GLN A 150 -10.63 11.60 -12.81
N ASN A 151 -10.69 10.36 -12.33
CA ASN A 151 -9.52 9.52 -12.03
C ASN A 151 -8.41 10.32 -11.32
N SER A 152 -8.77 10.97 -10.21
CA SER A 152 -7.88 11.89 -9.50
C SER A 152 -8.05 11.82 -7.99
N ILE A 153 -7.02 12.18 -7.24
CA ILE A 153 -7.05 12.24 -5.78
C ILE A 153 -6.65 13.64 -5.34
N ILE A 154 -7.27 14.06 -4.24
CA ILE A 154 -6.81 15.20 -3.45
C ILE A 154 -6.19 14.61 -2.20
N VAL A 155 -4.95 14.98 -1.92
CA VAL A 155 -4.22 14.57 -0.73
C VAL A 155 -4.10 15.79 0.18
N PHE A 156 -4.45 15.60 1.45
CA PHE A 156 -4.08 16.48 2.55
C PHE A 156 -3.00 15.76 3.34
N SER A 157 -1.83 16.38 3.50
CA SER A 157 -0.67 15.80 4.19
C SER A 157 0.07 16.90 4.95
N GLN A 158 1.15 16.54 5.63
CA GLN A 158 2.06 17.48 6.26
C GLN A 158 3.49 17.21 5.80
N SER A 159 4.31 18.24 5.84
CA SER A 159 5.75 18.14 5.56
C SER A 159 6.50 19.22 6.31
N ASN A 160 7.69 18.87 6.80
CA ASN A 160 8.65 19.85 7.29
C ASN A 160 9.83 20.06 6.32
N SER A 161 9.76 19.50 5.11
CA SER A 161 10.77 19.66 4.07
C SER A 161 10.75 21.08 3.48
N THR A 162 11.93 21.58 3.16
CA THR A 162 12.17 22.87 2.48
C THR A 162 12.64 22.70 1.03
N THR A 163 12.76 21.46 0.57
CA THR A 163 13.07 21.06 -0.80
C THR A 163 12.03 20.09 -1.37
N GLY A 164 12.22 19.66 -2.62
CA GLY A 164 11.29 18.75 -3.28
C GLY A 164 9.97 19.40 -3.72
N PRO A 165 8.93 18.61 -4.03
CA PRO A 165 7.63 19.12 -4.46
C PRO A 165 6.87 19.83 -3.33
N LEU A 166 7.35 19.73 -2.08
CA LEU A 166 6.74 20.28 -0.86
C LEU A 166 7.62 21.39 -0.23
N ALA A 167 8.35 22.16 -1.04
CA ALA A 167 9.46 23.02 -0.61
C ALA A 167 9.15 24.36 0.13
N ASN A 168 7.88 24.73 0.37
CA ASN A 168 7.52 26.03 0.97
C ASN A 168 7.04 25.87 2.42
N ASN A 169 7.93 25.45 3.31
CA ASN A 169 7.65 25.30 4.74
C ASN A 169 7.92 26.61 5.52
N TYR A 170 7.04 26.93 6.46
CA TYR A 170 6.99 28.09 7.34
C TYR A 170 7.13 27.70 8.82
N GLY A 171 8.12 26.88 9.16
CA GLY A 171 8.44 26.55 10.53
C GLY A 171 8.81 25.08 10.69
N ASP A 172 8.00 24.36 11.48
CA ASP A 172 8.16 22.92 11.71
C ASP A 172 7.37 22.13 10.66
N PHE A 173 6.27 21.45 11.01
CA PHE A 173 5.38 20.84 10.02
C PHE A 173 4.33 21.83 9.52
N ASP A 174 4.25 21.96 8.20
CA ASP A 174 3.16 22.66 7.51
C ASP A 174 2.25 21.67 6.79
N TYR A 175 0.98 22.07 6.61
CA TYR A 175 0.02 21.29 5.84
C TYR A 175 0.12 21.56 4.35
N TRP A 176 0.06 20.48 3.58
CA TRP A 176 0.06 20.50 2.13
C TRP A 176 -1.24 19.91 1.59
N ILE A 177 -1.83 20.59 0.60
CA ILE A 177 -2.95 20.07 -0.17
C ILE A 177 -2.53 20.05 -1.63
N TYR A 178 -2.57 18.88 -2.24
CA TYR A 178 -2.24 18.72 -3.65
C TYR A 178 -3.18 17.74 -4.33
N LYS A 179 -3.27 17.86 -5.66
CA LYS A 179 -4.11 17.00 -6.50
C LYS A 179 -3.23 16.19 -7.44
N ILE A 180 -3.44 14.87 -7.47
CA ILE A 180 -2.85 13.99 -8.47
C ILE A 180 -3.94 13.64 -9.47
N ASN A 181 -3.70 13.89 -10.76
CA ASN A 181 -4.62 13.53 -11.84
C ASN A 181 -4.10 12.28 -12.56
N ASN A 182 -5.02 11.50 -13.14
CA ASN A 182 -4.71 10.28 -13.90
C ASN A 182 -3.88 9.27 -13.08
N ILE A 183 -4.33 8.99 -11.85
CA ILE A 183 -3.59 8.18 -10.88
C ILE A 183 -3.34 6.76 -11.41
N ILE A 184 -4.34 6.20 -12.09
CA ILE A 184 -4.22 4.89 -12.71
C ILE A 184 -4.20 5.03 -14.21
N THR A 185 -3.06 4.67 -14.79
CA THR A 185 -2.87 4.41 -16.22
C THR A 185 -2.53 2.93 -16.39
N ASP A 186 -2.60 2.36 -17.60
CA ASP A 186 -2.31 0.93 -17.82
C ASP A 186 -0.94 0.48 -17.25
N ASN A 187 -0.01 1.42 -17.06
CA ASN A 187 1.34 1.16 -16.54
C ASN A 187 1.47 1.23 -15.00
N THR A 188 0.45 1.69 -14.28
CA THR A 188 0.47 1.84 -12.80
C THR A 188 -0.42 0.83 -12.10
N LYS A 189 -1.25 0.10 -12.86
CA LYS A 189 -1.75 -1.18 -12.37
C LYS A 189 -0.54 -2.10 -12.20
N PRO A 190 -0.54 -2.98 -11.18
CA PRO A 190 0.30 -4.15 -11.20
C PRO A 190 0.24 -4.76 -12.58
N PHE A 191 1.35 -5.32 -13.06
CA PHE A 191 1.28 -6.19 -14.22
C PHE A 191 0.28 -7.30 -13.90
N ILE A 192 -0.99 -7.06 -14.28
CA ILE A 192 -2.00 -8.08 -14.36
C ILE A 192 -1.47 -8.93 -15.50
N SER A 193 -0.74 -9.99 -15.16
CA SER A 193 -0.72 -11.11 -16.07
C SER A 193 -2.20 -11.43 -16.26
N ASP A 194 -2.71 -11.27 -17.47
CA ASP A 194 -3.88 -12.01 -17.89
C ASP A 194 -3.58 -13.46 -17.48
N HIS A 195 -4.10 -13.90 -16.33
CA HIS A 195 -3.67 -15.11 -15.62
C HIS A 195 -4.08 -16.39 -16.33
N ASN A 196 -4.32 -16.33 -17.63
CA ASN A 196 -4.59 -17.47 -18.45
C ASN A 196 -3.37 -17.77 -19.31
N ASN A 197 -2.34 -18.31 -18.65
CA ASN A 197 -1.34 -19.22 -19.23
C ASN A 197 0.09 -18.68 -19.40
N ILE A 198 0.58 -17.86 -18.47
CA ILE A 198 2.01 -17.70 -18.24
C ILE A 198 2.39 -18.47 -16.97
N LYS A 199 3.23 -19.50 -17.08
CA LYS A 199 3.79 -20.21 -15.91
C LYS A 199 5.29 -19.99 -15.87
N VAL A 200 5.79 -19.60 -14.70
CA VAL A 200 7.22 -19.40 -14.49
C VAL A 200 7.73 -20.42 -13.48
N TYR A 201 8.71 -21.24 -13.85
CA TYR A 201 9.28 -22.26 -12.96
C TYR A 201 10.74 -22.63 -13.30
N PRO A 202 11.53 -23.09 -12.32
CA PRO A 202 11.21 -23.14 -10.90
C PRO A 202 11.18 -21.74 -10.26
N ASN A 203 10.38 -21.55 -9.21
CA ASN A 203 10.45 -20.39 -8.32
C ASN A 203 10.47 -20.91 -6.87
N PRO A 204 11.59 -20.78 -6.12
CA PRO A 204 12.83 -20.09 -6.45
C PRO A 204 13.69 -20.78 -7.53
N ALA A 205 14.41 -20.00 -8.36
CA ALA A 205 15.36 -20.49 -9.38
C ALA A 205 16.81 -20.19 -9.01
N SER A 206 17.72 -21.12 -9.33
CA SER A 206 19.18 -20.94 -9.17
C SER A 206 19.90 -20.61 -10.47
N ASP A 207 19.54 -21.28 -11.57
CA ASP A 207 20.33 -21.26 -12.82
C ASP A 207 19.52 -20.81 -14.04
N TYR A 208 18.23 -21.17 -14.10
CA TYR A 208 17.34 -20.81 -15.20
C TYR A 208 15.90 -20.73 -14.70
N ILE A 209 15.10 -19.94 -15.41
CA ILE A 209 13.64 -19.96 -15.33
C ILE A 209 13.08 -20.38 -16.68
N ILE A 210 11.97 -21.12 -16.66
CA ILE A 210 11.16 -21.44 -17.83
C ILE A 210 9.93 -20.55 -17.75
N ILE A 211 9.71 -19.77 -18.80
CA ILE A 211 8.48 -19.00 -19.01
C ILE A 211 7.65 -19.77 -20.04
N ASP A 212 6.67 -20.52 -19.57
CA ASP A 212 5.70 -21.23 -20.40
C ASP A 212 4.57 -20.27 -20.77
N VAL A 213 4.36 -20.06 -22.07
CA VAL A 213 3.36 -19.14 -22.62
C VAL A 213 2.53 -19.85 -23.69
N ASP A 214 1.21 -19.68 -23.63
CA ASP A 214 0.29 -20.32 -24.57
C ASP A 214 0.30 -19.74 -25.99
N LYS A 215 1.03 -18.65 -26.20
CA LYS A 215 1.17 -18.00 -27.51
C LYS A 215 2.64 -17.83 -27.84
N LYS A 216 2.98 -18.14 -29.09
CA LYS A 216 4.33 -17.89 -29.60
C LYS A 216 4.59 -16.39 -29.61
N ILE A 217 5.55 -15.95 -28.78
CA ILE A 217 6.04 -14.57 -28.76
C ILE A 217 6.96 -14.38 -29.96
N ALA A 218 6.62 -13.46 -30.86
CA ALA A 218 7.42 -13.16 -32.05
C ALA A 218 8.55 -12.17 -31.75
N ASN A 219 8.27 -11.17 -30.90
CA ASN A 219 9.19 -10.20 -30.32
C ASN A 219 8.66 -9.83 -28.94
N GLY A 220 9.53 -9.60 -27.97
CA GLY A 220 9.17 -9.15 -26.63
C GLY A 220 10.41 -8.74 -25.85
N ASP A 221 10.25 -7.73 -25.01
CA ASP A 221 11.23 -7.38 -23.98
C ASP A 221 10.93 -8.20 -22.74
N TYR A 222 11.96 -8.57 -21.99
CA TYR A 222 11.79 -9.25 -20.71
C TYR A 222 12.58 -8.50 -19.64
N GLN A 223 12.09 -8.55 -18.41
CA GLN A 223 12.84 -8.10 -17.25
C GLN A 223 12.65 -9.12 -16.15
N ILE A 224 13.76 -9.58 -15.57
CA ILE A 224 13.75 -10.43 -14.38
C ILE A 224 14.02 -9.51 -13.20
N ILE A 225 13.06 -9.42 -12.29
CA ILE A 225 13.20 -8.75 -11.01
C ILE A 225 13.26 -9.77 -9.89
N ASP A 226 14.06 -9.51 -8.87
CA ASP A 226 14.02 -10.30 -7.64
C ASP A 226 12.77 -9.97 -6.81
N LEU A 227 12.57 -10.71 -5.70
CA LEU A 227 11.47 -10.46 -4.74
C LEU A 227 11.52 -9.04 -4.13
N TRP A 228 12.60 -8.31 -4.35
CA TRP A 228 12.87 -6.96 -3.86
C TRP A 228 12.81 -5.92 -5.00
N GLY A 229 12.23 -6.26 -6.15
CA GLY A 229 12.01 -5.33 -7.27
C GLY A 229 13.28 -4.90 -8.02
N ARG A 230 14.45 -5.47 -7.71
CA ARG A 230 15.71 -5.12 -8.38
C ARG A 230 15.84 -5.87 -9.69
N SER A 231 16.19 -5.17 -10.74
CA SER A 231 16.47 -5.76 -12.05
C SER A 231 17.70 -6.67 -12.00
N ILE A 232 17.49 -7.97 -12.17
CA ILE A 232 18.55 -8.97 -12.34
C ILE A 232 19.03 -8.98 -13.80
N CYS A 233 18.10 -8.87 -14.75
CA CYS A 233 18.37 -8.95 -16.19
C CYS A 233 17.27 -8.25 -17.00
N SER A 234 17.64 -7.69 -18.17
CA SER A 234 16.77 -7.04 -19.16
C SER A 234 17.24 -7.38 -20.57
#